data_AF-A0A1G1Z904-F1
#
_entry.id   AF-A0A1G1Z904-F1
#
_cell.length_a   1.000
_cell.length_b   1.000
_cell.length_c   1.000
_cell.angle_alpha   90.00
_cell.angle_beta   90.00
_cell.angle_gamma   90.00
#
_symmetry.space_group_name_H-M   'P 1'
#
loop_
_entity.id
_entity.type
_entity.pdbx_description
1 polymer ?
#
loop_
_entity_poly.entity_id
_entity_poly.type
_entity_poly.pdbx_seq_one_letter_code
_entity_poly.pdbx_strand_id
1 'polypeptide(L)'
;MNLRSFGSLASRNKKIRSHCPKFIAIQSDNDPYVPLKFADVLKKEFGAEIIVKHNMKHFSGPVDAEESCVELPDVVESATRFAQK
;
A
#
# COMPACT_ATOMS: atom_id res chain seq x y z
N MET A 1 1.69 -13.37 18.79
CA MET A 1 1.33 -12.00 18.33
C MET A 1 0.14 -12.14 17.38
N ASN A 2 -1.05 -11.63 17.73
CA ASN A 2 -2.28 -11.89 16.97
C ASN A 2 -2.54 -10.76 15.95
N LEU A 3 -2.44 -11.10 14.65
CA LEU A 3 -2.56 -10.17 13.52
C LEU A 3 -3.95 -9.53 13.35
N ARG A 4 -4.96 -9.96 14.13
CA ARG A 4 -6.33 -9.40 14.08
C ARG A 4 -6.46 -7.97 14.63
N SER A 5 -5.41 -7.43 15.27
CA SER A 5 -5.46 -6.10 15.92
C SER A 5 -5.07 -4.91 15.04
N PHE A 6 -4.54 -5.15 13.82
CA PHE A 6 -4.03 -4.06 12.98
C PHE A 6 -5.12 -3.38 12.12
N GLY A 7 -6.19 -4.10 11.75
CA GLY A 7 -7.10 -3.66 10.70
C GLY A 7 -8.30 -2.79 11.12
N SER A 8 -8.61 -2.66 12.41
CA SER A 8 -9.81 -1.92 12.83
C SER A 8 -9.51 -0.93 13.94
N LEU A 9 -9.68 0.36 13.64
CA LEU A 9 -10.11 1.41 14.56
C LEU A 9 -10.41 2.66 13.71
N ALA A 10 -11.68 2.88 13.37
CA ALA A 10 -12.10 4.08 12.63
C ALA A 10 -11.67 5.40 13.30
N SER A 11 -11.47 5.39 14.63
CA SER A 11 -10.91 6.51 15.40
C SER A 11 -9.42 6.78 15.08
N ARG A 12 -8.62 5.76 14.74
CA ARG A 12 -7.22 5.93 14.29
C ARG A 12 -7.15 6.50 12.88
N ASN A 13 -8.07 6.12 11.99
CA ASN A 13 -8.11 6.64 10.62
C ASN A 13 -8.26 8.17 10.59
N LYS A 14 -9.10 8.75 11.46
CA LYS A 14 -9.25 10.21 11.59
C LYS A 14 -7.93 10.90 11.98
N LYS A 15 -7.19 10.34 12.94
CA LYS A 15 -5.90 10.89 13.39
C LYS A 15 -4.82 10.77 12.32
N ILE A 16 -4.80 9.67 11.57
CA ILE A 16 -3.85 9.48 10.47
C ILE A 16 -4.15 10.49 9.35
N ARG A 17 -5.41 10.64 8.95
CA ARG A 17 -5.84 11.59 7.91
C ARG A 17 -5.58 13.05 8.29
N SER A 18 -5.55 13.41 9.57
CA SER A 18 -5.25 14.78 9.98
C SER A 18 -3.76 15.14 9.86
N HIS A 19 -2.86 14.15 9.85
CA HIS A 19 -1.41 14.38 9.75
C HIS A 19 -0.84 14.01 8.38
N CYS A 20 -1.57 13.21 7.59
CA CYS A 20 -1.16 12.77 6.27
C CYS A 20 -2.18 13.27 5.24
N PRO A 21 -1.86 14.33 4.46
CA PRO A 21 -2.81 14.93 3.53
C PRO A 21 -3.05 14.11 2.27
N LYS A 22 -2.16 13.15 1.98
CA LYS A 22 -2.20 12.33 0.77
C LYS A 22 -1.75 10.90 1.10
N PHE A 23 -2.33 9.95 0.40
CA PHE A 23 -2.01 8.53 0.51
C PHE A 23 -1.91 7.94 -0.89
N ILE A 24 -0.86 7.14 -1.12
CA ILE A 24 -0.72 6.32 -2.32
C ILE A 24 -0.52 4.88 -1.84
N ALA A 25 -1.22 3.95 -2.48
CA ALA A 25 -1.02 2.52 -2.26
C ALA A 25 -0.64 1.87 -3.59
N ILE A 26 0.49 1.18 -3.60
CA ILE A 26 0.98 0.42 -4.74
C ILE A 26 0.79 -1.06 -4.40
N GLN A 27 0.07 -1.81 -5.24
CA GLN A 27 -0.26 -3.22 -5.00
C GLN A 27 -0.16 -4.02 -6.29
N SER A 28 0.14 -5.32 -6.18
CA SER A 28 0.04 -6.24 -7.32
C SER A 28 -1.33 -6.89 -7.41
N ASP A 29 -1.81 -7.15 -8.62
CA ASP A 29 -3.09 -7.82 -8.85
C ASP A 29 -3.07 -9.33 -8.55
N ASN A 30 -1.88 -9.94 -8.56
CA ASN A 30 -1.66 -11.35 -8.29
C ASN A 30 -0.91 -11.63 -6.97
N ASP A 31 -0.95 -10.68 -6.01
CA ASP A 31 -0.35 -10.88 -4.69
C ASP A 31 -1.10 -12.01 -3.93
N PRO A 32 -0.41 -13.11 -3.55
CA PRO A 32 -1.04 -14.25 -2.89
C PRO A 32 -1.43 -13.97 -1.43
N TYR A 33 -0.88 -12.91 -0.81
CA TYR A 33 -1.09 -12.57 0.60
C TYR A 33 -2.05 -11.40 0.78
N VAL A 34 -2.05 -10.44 -0.15
CA VAL A 34 -2.84 -9.22 -0.06
C VAL A 34 -3.82 -9.10 -1.24
N PRO A 35 -5.09 -9.52 -1.04
CA PRO A 35 -6.11 -9.36 -2.07
C PRO A 35 -6.40 -7.89 -2.42
N LEU A 36 -6.63 -7.62 -3.70
CA LEU A 36 -6.96 -6.28 -4.24
C LEU A 36 -8.10 -5.56 -3.52
N LYS A 37 -9.04 -6.28 -2.88
CA LYS A 37 -10.12 -5.68 -2.08
C LYS A 37 -9.60 -4.72 -1.00
N PHE A 38 -8.35 -4.89 -0.53
CA PHE A 38 -7.74 -3.98 0.44
C PHE A 38 -7.34 -2.64 -0.19
N ALA A 39 -7.05 -2.60 -1.49
CA ALA A 39 -6.89 -1.34 -2.21
C ALA A 39 -8.19 -0.52 -2.21
N ASP A 40 -9.34 -1.16 -2.40
CA ASP A 40 -10.64 -0.49 -2.32
C ASP A 40 -10.93 0.06 -0.92
N VAL A 41 -10.55 -0.69 0.13
CA VAL A 41 -10.64 -0.22 1.52
C VAL A 41 -9.76 1.01 1.72
N LEU A 42 -8.52 1.02 1.24
CA LEU A 42 -7.62 2.18 1.36
C LEU A 42 -8.15 3.40 0.60
N LYS A 43 -8.69 3.18 -0.60
CA LYS A 43 -9.33 4.24 -1.39
C LYS A 43 -10.54 4.82 -0.66
N LYS A 44 -11.41 3.98 -0.09
CA LYS A 44 -12.62 4.41 0.62
C LYS A 44 -12.32 5.11 1.94
N GLU A 45 -11.42 4.55 2.74
CA GLU A 45 -11.15 5.03 4.11
C GLU A 45 -10.21 6.24 4.13
N PHE A 46 -9.21 6.26 3.23
CA PHE A 46 -8.15 7.28 3.23
C PHE A 46 -8.20 8.21 2.02
N GLY A 47 -9.01 7.91 1.00
CA GLY A 47 -8.94 8.64 -0.28
C GLY A 47 -7.64 8.36 -1.02
N ALA A 48 -7.02 7.19 -0.79
CA ALA A 48 -5.74 6.85 -1.37
C ALA A 48 -5.81 6.71 -2.89
N GLU A 49 -4.78 7.22 -3.58
CA GLU A 49 -4.51 6.91 -4.97
C GLU A 49 -3.95 5.49 -5.07
N ILE A 50 -4.55 4.66 -5.93
CA ILE A 50 -4.20 3.25 -6.05
C ILE A 50 -3.44 3.05 -7.37
N ILE A 51 -2.23 2.53 -7.27
CA ILE A 51 -1.40 2.13 -8.41
C ILE A 51 -1.36 0.61 -8.41
N VAL A 52 -2.00 -0.02 -9.40
CA VAL A 52 -2.00 -1.48 -9.53
C VAL A 52 -0.89 -1.88 -10.49
N LYS A 53 -0.06 -2.83 -10.04
CA LYS A 53 0.95 -3.49 -10.85
C LYS A 53 0.46 -4.86 -11.27
N HIS A 54 0.73 -5.20 -12.52
CA HIS A 54 0.30 -6.48 -13.09
C HIS A 54 1.39 -7.52 -12.92
N ASN A 55 1.03 -8.68 -12.40
CA ASN A 55 1.89 -9.86 -12.29
C ASN A 55 3.16 -9.71 -11.45
N MET A 56 3.22 -8.75 -10.52
CA MET A 56 4.43 -8.50 -9.71
C MET A 56 4.48 -9.26 -8.37
N LYS A 57 3.52 -10.16 -8.11
CA LYS A 57 3.37 -10.95 -6.87
C LYS A 57 3.45 -10.06 -5.62
N HIS A 58 3.85 -10.63 -4.48
CA HIS A 58 4.13 -9.83 -3.29
C HIS A 58 5.45 -9.08 -3.48
N PHE A 59 5.52 -7.82 -3.05
CA PHE A 59 6.78 -7.07 -3.04
C PHE A 59 7.66 -7.55 -1.88
N SER A 60 8.13 -8.79 -1.98
CA SER A 60 9.05 -9.42 -1.04
C SER A 60 10.50 -9.20 -1.46
N GLY A 61 11.38 -9.26 -0.47
CA GLY A 61 12.82 -9.17 -0.66
C GLY A 61 13.48 -10.55 -0.67
N PRO A 62 14.80 -10.61 -0.91
CA PRO A 62 15.54 -11.87 -0.99
C PRO A 62 15.51 -12.71 0.30
N VAL A 63 15.05 -12.12 1.40
CA VAL A 63 14.88 -12.77 2.71
C VAL A 63 13.72 -13.77 2.72
N ASP A 64 12.68 -13.53 1.93
CA ASP A 64 11.45 -14.32 1.96
C ASP A 64 11.48 -15.54 1.03
N ALA A 65 12.62 -15.79 0.36
CA ALA A 65 12.82 -16.88 -0.60
C ALA A 65 11.80 -16.94 -1.76
N GLU A 66 11.10 -15.83 -2.01
CA GLU A 66 10.15 -15.65 -3.09
C GLU A 66 10.76 -14.90 -4.26
N GLU A 67 10.07 -14.93 -5.41
CA GLU A 67 10.39 -14.08 -6.55
C GLU A 67 10.28 -12.62 -6.13
N SER A 68 11.44 -12.02 -5.86
CA SER A 68 11.54 -10.73 -5.18
C SER A 68 11.40 -9.57 -6.15
N CYS A 69 10.66 -8.54 -5.73
CA CYS A 69 10.57 -7.28 -6.46
C CYS A 69 11.81 -6.44 -6.15
N VAL A 70 12.78 -6.41 -7.08
CA VAL A 70 14.04 -5.66 -6.91
C VAL A 70 13.92 -4.17 -7.27
N GLU A 71 12.94 -3.81 -8.11
CA GLU A 71 12.74 -2.45 -8.58
C GLU A 71 11.27 -2.06 -8.55
N LEU A 72 10.97 -0.90 -7.95
CA LEU A 72 9.63 -0.32 -7.93
C LEU A 72 9.72 1.21 -8.12
N PRO A 73 10.07 1.69 -9.33
CA PRO A 73 10.35 3.10 -9.60
C PRO A 73 9.15 4.01 -9.31
N ASP A 74 7.92 3.50 -9.41
CA ASP A 74 6.69 4.22 -9.09
C ASP A 74 6.63 4.73 -7.65
N VAL A 75 7.34 4.08 -6.71
CA VAL A 75 7.48 4.57 -5.34
C VAL A 75 8.21 5.90 -5.34
N VAL A 76 9.32 5.98 -6.08
CA VAL A 76 10.15 7.18 -6.17
C VAL A 76 9.38 8.29 -6.86
N GLU A 77 8.75 7.99 -8.00
CA GLU A 77 7.94 8.96 -8.74
C GLU A 77 6.80 9.52 -7.87
N SER A 78 6.07 8.63 -7.18
CA SER A 78 4.98 8.99 -6.26
C SER A 78 5.46 9.84 -5.09
N ALA A 79 6.60 9.49 -4.50
CA ALA A 79 7.20 10.25 -3.40
C ALA A 79 7.68 11.63 -3.86
N THR A 80 8.30 11.73 -5.04
CA THR A 80 8.75 12.99 -5.61
C THR A 80 7.56 13.91 -5.93
N ARG A 81 6.44 13.37 -6.45
CA ARG A 81 5.19 14.14 -6.62
C ARG A 81 4.66 14.74 -5.31
N PHE A 82 4.94 14.12 -4.16
CA PHE A 82 4.59 14.69 -2.86
C PHE A 82 5.53 15.80 -2.42
N ALA A 83 6.83 15.69 -2.72
CA ALA A 83 7.85 16.64 -2.30
C ALA A 83 7.86 17.95 -3.11
N GLN A 84 7.34 17.96 -4.34
CA GLN A 84 7.38 19.12 -5.25
C GLN A 84 6.17 20.08 -5.14
N LYS A 85 5.36 19.98 -4.08
CA LYS A 85 4.22 20.87 -3.83
C LYS A 85 4.34 21.53 -2.48
#